data_AF-A0A9E2UDY3-F1
#
_entry.id   AF-A0A9E2UDY3-F1
#
_cell.length_a   1.000
_cell.length_b   1.000
_cell.length_c   1.000
_cell.angle_alpha   90.00
_cell.angle_beta   90.00
_cell.angle_gamma   90.00
#
_symmetry.space_group_name_H-M   'P 1'
#
loop_
_entity.id
_entity.type
_entity.pdbx_description
1 polymer ?
#
loop_
_entity_poly.entity_id
_entity_poly.type
_entity_poly.pdbx_seq_one_letter_code
_entity_poly.pdbx_strand_id
1 'polypeptide(L)'
;MTRIFLLSGTSFPLPGDWSSTNSIEAIGGGGGGASPNISVADGAAGGGGAYSSSSNLAGLSGSISIQVGAGGGGGAAGPNNGSAGTDTWFKDTSTVLAKAGGAGLSNGTAGAGGAAASGVGTTKWNGGGGGAGTAFLGWQGGGGGGAGGPKGAGLAGGSSTTAAYAGSSGGGTGDPASSAGGSGTAGSDAGSGATTGATGGTAQDGTAGGAGGTGGTSGNGNPGSAGSHGSGGGGGGGINNTGVVGSTAGAGGAGGAGIEWDSSHGAGGGGGGGGGRNAPEHAGAGGNGGNYGGGGGGGGWAGSNNANAGAGGNGAQGIIVITYTPSSTTTVIADAPNPVAFLASQIAEAETQLEFLATERNDPPSLCESVATAQNNAGLSTEMLARSRPDGWLPFESLAAASRDLGIRLESVAMLGCPLAFLLELSGGVACDTAGRVGWVVEAIADQRVATEWLTWSLRDIPVASEFAAIVGLNAPGQVEWLGATVVPLSADAFLPIEWSALPDTLFVSLASSGKRRLLVTPGRLRILKRL
;
A
#
# COMPACT_ATOMS: atom_id res chain seq x y z
N MET A 1 -1.10 -6.04 -7.67
CA MET A 1 -0.90 -5.74 -6.24
C MET A 1 0.58 -5.46 -6.03
N THR A 2 0.89 -4.39 -5.31
CA THR A 2 2.26 -3.93 -5.03
C THR A 2 2.49 -4.00 -3.53
N ARG A 3 3.67 -4.49 -3.09
CA ARG A 3 4.09 -4.56 -1.68
C ARG A 3 5.39 -3.79 -1.48
N ILE A 4 5.44 -2.96 -0.44
CA ILE A 4 6.58 -2.12 -0.07
C ILE A 4 6.90 -2.36 1.41
N PHE A 5 8.18 -2.51 1.71
CA PHE A 5 8.69 -2.65 3.08
C PHE A 5 9.48 -1.40 3.47
N LEU A 6 9.10 -0.76 4.56
CA LEU A 6 9.83 0.37 5.13
C LEU A 6 10.55 -0.11 6.38
N LEU A 7 11.88 -0.21 6.27
CA LEU A 7 12.77 -0.72 7.31
C LEU A 7 13.49 0.40 8.08
N SER A 8 13.42 1.64 7.56
CA SER A 8 13.98 2.85 8.15
C SER A 8 13.36 4.10 7.49
N GLY A 9 13.77 5.29 7.95
CA GLY A 9 13.34 6.58 7.40
C GLY A 9 12.27 7.29 8.24
N THR A 10 11.91 8.49 7.81
CA THR A 10 10.96 9.39 8.49
C THR A 10 9.83 9.87 7.58
N SER A 11 9.89 9.56 6.28
CA SER A 11 8.84 9.88 5.32
C SER A 11 8.74 8.84 4.20
N PHE A 12 7.54 8.70 3.63
CA PHE A 12 7.22 7.81 2.52
C PHE A 12 6.50 8.59 1.42
N PRO A 13 7.13 8.80 0.24
CA PRO A 13 6.44 9.40 -0.91
C PRO A 13 5.42 8.41 -1.47
N LEU A 14 4.17 8.84 -1.57
CA LEU A 14 3.13 8.01 -2.18
C LEU A 14 3.42 7.80 -3.67
N PRO A 15 3.36 6.54 -4.15
CA PRO A 15 3.41 6.25 -5.59
C PRO A 15 2.34 7.01 -6.37
N GLY A 16 2.67 7.43 -7.60
CA GLY A 16 1.71 8.14 -8.47
C GLY A 16 0.50 7.29 -8.87
N ASP A 17 0.61 5.97 -8.77
CA ASP A 17 -0.44 4.99 -9.00
C ASP A 17 -1.13 4.53 -7.70
N TRP A 18 -0.98 5.26 -6.59
CA TRP A 18 -1.61 4.89 -5.32
C TRP A 18 -3.14 4.80 -5.42
N SER A 19 -3.73 3.84 -4.72
CA SER A 19 -5.19 3.72 -4.57
C SER A 19 -5.61 3.58 -3.11
N SER A 20 -6.88 3.87 -2.84
CA SER A 20 -7.51 3.63 -1.54
C SER A 20 -7.72 2.15 -1.23
N THR A 21 -7.44 1.24 -2.17
CA THR A 21 -7.42 -0.21 -1.91
C THR A 21 -6.02 -0.58 -1.42
N ASN A 22 -5.79 -0.43 -0.12
CA ASN A 22 -4.49 -0.62 0.52
C ASN A 22 -4.60 -1.30 1.89
N SER A 23 -3.48 -1.82 2.39
CA SER A 23 -3.28 -2.32 3.74
C SER A 23 -1.95 -1.79 4.25
N ILE A 24 -1.97 -1.21 5.45
CA ILE A 24 -0.78 -0.76 6.17
C ILE A 24 -0.67 -1.58 7.44
N GLU A 25 0.46 -2.25 7.60
CA GLU A 25 0.76 -3.11 8.74
C GLU A 25 2.04 -2.63 9.42
N ALA A 26 2.09 -2.70 10.75
CA ALA A 26 3.23 -2.25 11.53
C ALA A 26 3.57 -3.23 12.65
N ILE A 27 4.86 -3.44 12.90
CA ILE A 27 5.39 -4.07 14.12
C ILE A 27 6.26 -3.06 14.86
N GLY A 28 6.06 -2.89 16.16
CA GLY A 28 6.89 -2.05 17.03
C GLY A 28 8.29 -2.63 17.27
N GLY A 29 9.26 -1.81 17.67
CA GLY A 29 10.58 -2.30 18.06
C GLY A 29 10.52 -3.20 19.30
N GLY A 30 11.34 -4.25 19.34
CA GLY A 30 11.49 -5.12 20.51
C GLY A 30 12.37 -4.48 21.58
N GLY A 31 12.17 -4.83 22.85
CA GLY A 31 13.02 -4.39 23.96
C GLY A 31 14.31 -5.20 24.06
N GLY A 32 15.37 -4.59 24.58
CA GLY A 32 16.63 -5.25 24.91
C GLY A 32 16.56 -6.01 26.23
N GLY A 33 17.32 -7.09 26.35
CA GLY A 33 17.52 -7.81 27.61
C GLY A 33 18.47 -7.06 28.54
N ALA A 34 18.40 -7.34 29.84
CA ALA A 34 19.32 -6.84 30.83
C ALA A 34 20.54 -7.76 30.99
N SER A 35 21.63 -7.18 31.47
CA SER A 35 22.70 -7.92 32.12
C SER A 35 22.35 -8.12 33.60
N PRO A 36 22.73 -9.24 34.23
CA PRO A 36 22.34 -9.54 35.61
C PRO A 36 22.96 -8.55 36.61
N ASN A 37 22.26 -8.38 37.74
CA ASN A 37 22.84 -7.81 38.94
C ASN A 37 23.14 -8.95 39.91
N ILE A 38 24.41 -9.32 40.07
CA ILE A 38 24.78 -10.53 40.81
C ILE A 38 24.30 -10.58 42.26
N SER A 39 24.02 -9.41 42.87
CA SER A 39 23.53 -9.27 44.24
C SER A 39 22.01 -9.33 44.36
N VAL A 40 21.28 -9.34 43.24
CA VAL A 40 19.82 -9.22 43.21
C VAL A 40 19.21 -10.37 42.40
N ALA A 41 19.51 -10.43 41.10
CA ALA A 41 18.84 -11.32 40.17
C ALA A 41 19.62 -11.55 38.87
N ASP A 42 19.21 -12.58 38.15
CA ASP A 42 19.72 -12.86 36.81
C ASP A 42 19.23 -11.85 35.76
N GLY A 43 19.84 -11.86 34.57
CA GLY A 43 19.47 -10.97 33.48
C GLY A 43 18.09 -11.31 32.95
N ALA A 44 17.14 -10.40 33.13
CA ALA A 44 15.81 -10.55 32.55
C ALA A 44 15.81 -10.18 31.07
N ALA A 45 14.92 -10.78 30.29
CA ALA A 45 14.84 -10.54 28.86
C ALA A 45 13.88 -9.39 28.48
N GLY A 46 14.06 -8.84 27.29
CA GLY A 46 13.18 -7.83 26.70
C GLY A 46 11.93 -8.43 26.07
N GLY A 47 10.84 -7.64 26.05
CA GLY A 47 9.59 -8.02 25.40
C GLY A 47 9.60 -7.77 23.90
N GLY A 48 8.78 -8.52 23.16
CA GLY A 48 8.59 -8.30 21.72
C GLY A 48 7.65 -7.11 21.43
N GLY A 49 7.75 -6.54 20.23
CA GLY A 49 6.86 -5.49 19.74
C GLY A 49 5.45 -5.99 19.42
N ALA A 50 4.47 -5.11 19.54
CA ALA A 50 3.09 -5.37 19.13
C ALA A 50 2.94 -5.30 17.60
N TYR A 51 1.84 -5.83 17.09
CA TYR A 51 1.40 -5.67 15.70
C TYR A 51 0.15 -4.79 15.64
N SER A 52 0.01 -3.99 14.59
CA SER A 52 -1.22 -3.27 14.26
C SER A 52 -1.38 -3.08 12.75
N SER A 53 -2.61 -3.16 12.25
CA SER A 53 -2.90 -2.92 10.84
C SER A 53 -4.23 -2.22 10.57
N SER A 54 -4.26 -1.47 9.47
CA SER A 54 -5.44 -0.80 8.94
C SER A 54 -5.52 -1.00 7.44
N SER A 55 -6.73 -1.27 6.95
CA SER A 55 -7.03 -1.39 5.53
C SER A 55 -7.82 -0.21 5.01
N ASN A 56 -7.75 0.02 3.70
CA ASN A 56 -8.51 1.00 2.95
C ASN A 56 -8.37 2.43 3.47
N LEU A 57 -7.15 2.84 3.84
CA LEU A 57 -6.89 4.21 4.26
C LEU A 57 -7.08 5.16 3.07
N ALA A 58 -8.02 6.09 3.22
CA ALA A 58 -8.36 7.10 2.22
C ALA A 58 -7.71 8.47 2.56
N GLY A 59 -7.75 9.40 1.59
CA GLY A 59 -7.26 10.76 1.78
C GLY A 59 -5.76 10.87 2.02
N LEU A 60 -4.98 9.90 1.53
CA LEU A 60 -3.53 9.93 1.55
C LEU A 60 -3.03 10.64 0.29
N SER A 61 -2.10 11.59 0.43
CA SER A 61 -1.51 12.32 -0.69
C SER A 61 -0.12 12.84 -0.32
N GLY A 62 0.76 13.00 -1.33
CA GLY A 62 2.09 13.58 -1.14
C GLY A 62 3.06 12.66 -0.38
N SER A 63 3.82 13.24 0.56
CA SER A 63 4.73 12.48 1.41
C SER A 63 4.11 12.25 2.79
N ILE A 64 4.08 11.00 3.23
CA ILE A 64 3.51 10.60 4.51
C ILE A 64 4.63 10.49 5.55
N SER A 65 4.49 11.15 6.70
CA SER A 65 5.40 10.96 7.82
C SER A 65 5.27 9.54 8.38
N ILE A 66 6.40 8.96 8.79
CA ILE A 66 6.45 7.61 9.35
C ILE A 66 7.47 7.55 10.49
N GLN A 67 7.39 6.51 11.30
CA GLN A 67 8.48 6.07 12.17
C GLN A 67 8.57 4.55 12.12
N VAL A 68 9.74 4.04 11.76
CA VAL A 68 10.09 2.64 12.00
C VAL A 68 10.74 2.56 13.37
N GLY A 69 10.13 1.78 14.28
CA GLY A 69 10.60 1.64 15.64
C GLY A 69 12.02 1.08 15.70
N ALA A 70 12.89 1.66 16.52
CA ALA A 70 14.20 1.11 16.79
C ALA A 70 14.09 -0.03 17.82
N GLY A 71 14.95 -1.04 17.69
CA GLY A 71 15.12 -2.05 18.72
C GLY A 71 15.81 -1.46 19.95
N GLY A 72 15.42 -1.92 21.13
CA GLY A 72 16.07 -1.55 22.38
C GLY A 72 17.46 -2.18 22.49
N GLY A 73 18.47 -1.37 22.84
CA GLY A 73 19.81 -1.88 23.14
C GLY A 73 19.81 -2.80 24.36
N GLY A 74 20.56 -3.90 24.27
CA GLY A 74 20.81 -4.79 25.40
C GLY A 74 21.65 -4.11 26.49
N GLY A 75 21.43 -4.49 27.73
CA GLY A 75 22.23 -4.00 28.86
C GLY A 75 23.67 -4.45 28.71
N ALA A 76 24.61 -3.49 28.71
CA ALA A 76 26.03 -3.81 28.73
C ALA A 76 26.40 -4.66 29.96
N ALA A 77 27.49 -5.43 29.88
CA ALA A 77 27.97 -6.25 31.00
C ALA A 77 28.01 -5.44 32.32
N GLY A 78 27.50 -6.02 33.40
CA GLY A 78 27.26 -5.35 34.69
C GLY A 78 25.77 -5.22 35.04
N PRO A 79 25.40 -4.53 36.13
CA PRO A 79 24.01 -4.47 36.60
C PRO A 79 23.14 -3.50 35.77
N ASN A 80 23.25 -3.55 34.44
CA ASN A 80 22.61 -2.64 33.51
C ASN A 80 21.30 -3.22 32.98
N ASN A 81 20.26 -2.40 33.02
CA ASN A 81 19.00 -2.68 32.35
C ASN A 81 19.19 -2.68 30.83
N GLY A 82 18.30 -3.39 30.13
CA GLY A 82 18.10 -3.14 28.71
C GLY A 82 17.41 -1.79 28.47
N SER A 83 17.28 -1.43 27.20
CA SER A 83 16.43 -0.32 26.75
C SER A 83 15.13 -0.84 26.16
N ALA A 84 14.05 -0.08 26.29
CA ALA A 84 12.81 -0.38 25.56
C ALA A 84 13.03 -0.11 24.06
N GLY A 85 12.25 -0.80 23.22
CA GLY A 85 12.16 -0.42 21.81
C GLY A 85 11.41 0.91 21.65
N THR A 86 11.36 1.43 20.42
CA THR A 86 10.46 2.54 20.08
C THR A 86 9.30 2.08 19.20
N ASP A 87 8.19 2.82 19.26
CA ASP A 87 6.98 2.47 18.54
C ASP A 87 7.18 2.57 17.02
N THR A 88 6.35 1.87 16.27
CA THR A 88 6.28 2.00 14.81
C THR A 88 4.93 2.61 14.44
N TRP A 89 4.91 3.65 13.62
CA TRP A 89 3.68 4.28 13.18
C TRP A 89 3.75 4.79 11.74
N PHE A 90 2.59 4.84 11.09
CA PHE A 90 2.40 5.36 9.74
C PHE A 90 1.44 6.55 9.77
N LYS A 91 1.81 7.63 9.08
CA LYS A 91 1.15 8.96 9.04
C LYS A 91 1.22 9.72 10.36
N ASP A 92 0.71 9.13 11.44
CA ASP A 92 0.72 9.66 12.79
C ASP A 92 0.41 8.55 13.80
N THR A 93 0.47 8.85 15.09
CA THR A 93 0.16 7.90 16.18
C THR A 93 -1.33 7.58 16.32
N SER A 94 -2.20 8.17 15.50
CA SER A 94 -3.66 7.96 15.50
C SER A 94 -4.19 7.23 14.26
N THR A 95 -3.31 6.84 13.33
CA THR A 95 -3.69 6.17 12.08
C THR A 95 -3.34 4.69 12.10
N VAL A 96 -2.05 4.36 12.23
CA VAL A 96 -1.55 3.01 12.50
C VAL A 96 -0.40 3.14 13.48
N LEU A 97 -0.51 2.49 14.64
CA LEU A 97 0.48 2.54 15.71
C LEU A 97 0.66 1.16 16.32
N ALA A 98 1.85 0.60 16.17
CA ALA A 98 2.28 -0.62 16.84
C ALA A 98 3.23 -0.27 17.99
N LYS A 99 2.88 -0.73 19.19
CA LYS A 99 3.62 -0.40 20.42
C LYS A 99 4.89 -1.23 20.56
N ALA A 100 5.95 -0.59 21.03
CA ALA A 100 7.22 -1.26 21.30
C ALA A 100 7.16 -2.22 22.50
N GLY A 101 8.10 -3.17 22.53
CA GLY A 101 8.38 -4.02 23.69
C GLY A 101 9.19 -3.27 24.76
N GLY A 102 8.94 -3.63 26.02
CA GLY A 102 9.63 -3.12 27.19
C GLY A 102 11.01 -3.75 27.41
N ALA A 103 11.87 -3.04 28.13
CA ALA A 103 13.20 -3.50 28.52
C ALA A 103 13.14 -4.63 29.57
N GLY A 104 14.06 -5.59 29.47
CA GLY A 104 14.43 -6.41 30.62
C GLY A 104 15.19 -5.57 31.65
N LEU A 105 14.98 -5.84 32.93
CA LEU A 105 15.64 -5.13 34.04
C LEU A 105 16.63 -6.03 34.78
N SER A 106 17.70 -5.45 35.31
CA SER A 106 18.76 -6.17 36.04
C SER A 106 18.31 -6.67 37.42
N ASN A 107 17.11 -6.29 37.86
CA ASN A 107 16.45 -6.81 39.06
C ASN A 107 15.60 -8.07 38.81
N GLY A 108 15.71 -8.68 37.61
CA GLY A 108 14.98 -9.89 37.23
C GLY A 108 13.60 -9.63 36.62
N THR A 109 13.12 -8.38 36.60
CA THR A 109 11.82 -8.05 35.98
C THR A 109 11.91 -8.15 34.46
N ALA A 110 11.09 -9.03 33.88
CA ALA A 110 10.98 -9.18 32.43
C ALA A 110 10.41 -7.93 31.76
N GLY A 111 10.86 -7.68 30.53
CA GLY A 111 10.25 -6.70 29.65
C GLY A 111 8.85 -7.14 29.22
N ALA A 112 7.87 -6.27 29.43
CA ALA A 112 6.52 -6.49 28.92
C ALA A 112 6.52 -6.49 27.39
N GLY A 113 5.70 -7.34 26.76
CA GLY A 113 5.44 -7.24 25.32
C GLY A 113 4.70 -5.95 24.98
N GLY A 114 4.82 -5.50 23.73
CA GLY A 114 4.11 -4.34 23.23
C GLY A 114 2.60 -4.52 23.35
N ALA A 115 1.93 -3.57 24.01
CA ALA A 115 0.51 -3.66 24.32
C ALA A 115 -0.36 -3.23 23.13
N ALA A 116 -1.07 -4.18 22.52
CA ALA A 116 -2.03 -3.95 21.44
C ALA A 116 -3.19 -3.04 21.86
N ALA A 117 -3.56 -3.06 23.14
CA ALA A 117 -4.61 -2.19 23.68
C ALA A 117 -4.29 -0.70 23.47
N SER A 118 -3.00 -0.33 23.54
CA SER A 118 -2.52 1.04 23.33
C SER A 118 -2.12 1.32 21.87
N GLY A 119 -2.22 0.33 20.99
CA GLY A 119 -1.98 0.48 19.55
C GLY A 119 -3.21 0.99 18.81
N VAL A 120 -2.98 1.49 17.59
CA VAL A 120 -4.02 1.99 16.70
C VAL A 120 -4.02 1.18 15.41
N GLY A 121 -5.19 0.71 15.04
CA GLY A 121 -5.41 -0.21 13.93
C GLY A 121 -6.70 -0.99 14.12
N THR A 122 -7.20 -1.56 13.03
CA THR A 122 -8.37 -2.43 13.03
C THR A 122 -8.06 -3.83 13.55
N THR A 123 -6.89 -4.38 13.20
CA THR A 123 -6.38 -5.65 13.73
C THR A 123 -5.13 -5.37 14.54
N LYS A 124 -5.06 -5.92 15.76
CA LYS A 124 -3.96 -5.65 16.69
C LYS A 124 -3.62 -6.88 17.51
N TRP A 125 -2.34 -7.11 17.73
CA TRP A 125 -1.85 -8.25 18.51
C TRP A 125 -0.71 -7.84 19.42
N ASN A 126 -0.69 -8.41 20.63
CA ASN A 126 0.37 -8.11 21.61
C ASN A 126 1.70 -8.70 21.14
N GLY A 127 2.80 -8.08 21.56
CA GLY A 127 4.08 -8.78 21.63
C GLY A 127 4.12 -9.74 22.81
N GLY A 128 5.01 -10.73 22.74
CA GLY A 128 5.31 -11.64 23.84
C GLY A 128 6.13 -10.95 24.93
N GLY A 129 5.88 -11.30 26.19
CA GLY A 129 6.75 -10.88 27.29
C GLY A 129 8.12 -11.58 27.26
N GLY A 130 9.14 -10.91 27.78
CA GLY A 130 10.41 -11.58 28.06
C GLY A 130 10.27 -12.58 29.22
N GLY A 131 11.26 -13.47 29.34
CA GLY A 131 11.47 -14.32 30.49
C GLY A 131 12.02 -13.56 31.68
N ALA A 132 11.48 -13.86 32.86
CA ALA A 132 11.96 -13.27 34.10
C ALA A 132 13.31 -13.87 34.49
N GLY A 133 14.17 -13.03 35.07
CA GLY A 133 15.34 -13.51 35.80
C GLY A 133 14.92 -13.96 37.20
N THR A 134 15.58 -14.97 37.74
CA THR A 134 15.34 -15.42 39.13
C THR A 134 16.23 -14.66 40.10
N ALA A 135 15.77 -14.58 41.35
CA ALA A 135 16.60 -14.08 42.45
C ALA A 135 17.82 -15.00 42.68
N PHE A 136 18.81 -14.45 43.37
CA PHE A 136 20.08 -15.08 43.81
C PHE A 136 20.12 -16.63 43.69
N LEU A 137 21.11 -17.15 42.94
CA LEU A 137 21.38 -18.58 42.63
C LEU A 137 20.68 -19.18 41.40
N GLY A 138 20.03 -18.40 40.53
CA GLY A 138 19.50 -18.91 39.26
C GLY A 138 20.55 -18.99 38.15
N TRP A 139 21.58 -18.16 38.18
CA TRP A 139 22.73 -18.10 37.27
C TRP A 139 22.40 -17.86 35.78
N GLN A 140 21.14 -17.84 35.38
CA GLN A 140 20.70 -18.03 33.99
C GLN A 140 20.02 -16.79 33.42
N GLY A 141 20.33 -16.41 32.19
CA GLY A 141 19.56 -15.38 31.48
C GLY A 141 18.17 -15.85 31.05
N GLY A 142 17.18 -14.96 31.10
CA GLY A 142 15.82 -15.17 30.57
C GLY A 142 15.77 -15.17 29.03
N GLY A 143 14.74 -15.76 28.43
CA GLY A 143 14.51 -15.74 26.97
C GLY A 143 13.69 -14.53 26.51
N GLY A 144 14.02 -13.95 25.36
CA GLY A 144 13.28 -12.84 24.74
C GLY A 144 11.86 -13.21 24.33
N GLY A 145 10.95 -12.23 24.36
CA GLY A 145 9.60 -12.38 23.82
C GLY A 145 9.55 -12.27 22.30
N GLY A 146 8.69 -13.02 21.63
CA GLY A 146 8.46 -12.90 20.19
C GLY A 146 7.56 -11.70 19.83
N ALA A 147 7.66 -11.20 18.60
CA ALA A 147 6.82 -10.13 18.11
C ALA A 147 5.39 -10.61 17.77
N GLY A 148 4.41 -9.72 17.94
CA GLY A 148 3.10 -9.92 17.32
C GLY A 148 3.21 -9.82 15.79
N GLY A 149 2.33 -10.52 15.06
CA GLY A 149 2.28 -10.47 13.60
C GLY A 149 0.86 -10.62 13.06
N PRO A 150 0.70 -10.70 11.72
CA PRO A 150 -0.61 -10.73 11.08
C PRO A 150 -1.51 -11.90 11.49
N LYS A 151 -0.97 -13.01 12.02
CA LYS A 151 -1.73 -14.22 12.38
C LYS A 151 -1.98 -14.34 13.90
N GLY A 152 -1.38 -13.50 14.74
CA GLY A 152 -1.56 -13.56 16.19
C GLY A 152 -0.51 -12.82 17.04
N ALA A 153 -0.70 -12.91 18.35
CA ALA A 153 0.19 -12.32 19.34
C ALA A 153 1.49 -13.13 19.48
N GLY A 154 2.61 -12.44 19.65
CA GLY A 154 3.89 -13.09 19.90
C GLY A 154 3.87 -13.84 21.23
N LEU A 155 4.63 -14.94 21.32
CA LEU A 155 4.69 -15.76 22.52
C LEU A 155 5.82 -15.35 23.44
N ALA A 156 5.65 -15.62 24.74
CA ALA A 156 6.63 -15.30 25.75
C ALA A 156 7.92 -16.14 25.60
N GLY A 157 9.04 -15.56 26.01
CA GLY A 157 10.26 -16.33 26.23
C GLY A 157 10.22 -17.11 27.54
N GLY A 158 11.04 -18.15 27.63
CA GLY A 158 11.14 -18.95 28.85
C GLY A 158 11.79 -18.14 29.98
N SER A 159 11.41 -18.43 31.22
CA SER A 159 11.97 -17.83 32.42
C SER A 159 13.15 -18.64 32.97
N SER A 160 14.01 -17.96 33.72
CA SER A 160 15.04 -18.61 34.53
C SER A 160 14.39 -19.41 35.66
N THR A 161 15.08 -20.43 36.15
CA THR A 161 14.64 -21.24 37.30
C THR A 161 15.63 -21.11 38.45
N THR A 162 15.19 -21.37 39.68
CA THR A 162 16.01 -21.26 40.92
C THR A 162 17.09 -22.33 41.06
N ALA A 163 17.40 -23.08 39.99
CA ALA A 163 18.35 -24.15 40.03
C ALA A 163 19.77 -23.66 39.79
N ALA A 164 20.68 -24.00 40.70
CA ALA A 164 22.07 -23.68 40.53
C ALA A 164 22.65 -24.38 39.29
N TYR A 165 23.51 -23.67 38.55
CA TYR A 165 24.31 -24.21 37.44
C TYR A 165 23.58 -24.62 36.16
N ALA A 166 22.34 -24.16 35.97
CA ALA A 166 21.57 -24.58 34.81
C ALA A 166 21.90 -23.77 33.54
N GLY A 167 21.61 -24.36 32.39
CA GLY A 167 21.64 -23.71 31.08
C GLY A 167 20.38 -22.90 30.88
N SER A 168 20.49 -21.82 30.11
CA SER A 168 19.50 -20.74 30.12
C SER A 168 18.23 -21.04 29.33
N SER A 169 17.21 -20.21 29.51
CA SER A 169 15.90 -20.37 28.85
C SER A 169 15.92 -20.01 27.36
N GLY A 170 14.99 -20.57 26.59
CA GLY A 170 14.81 -20.27 25.16
C GLY A 170 13.92 -19.06 24.90
N GLY A 171 14.06 -18.43 23.74
CA GLY A 171 13.20 -17.31 23.30
C GLY A 171 11.82 -17.77 22.82
N GLY A 172 10.84 -16.86 22.83
CA GLY A 172 9.49 -17.12 22.33
C GLY A 172 9.35 -16.96 20.81
N THR A 173 8.37 -17.59 20.19
CA THR A 173 8.10 -17.41 18.74
C THR A 173 7.37 -16.09 18.45
N GLY A 174 7.67 -15.51 17.30
CA GLY A 174 6.83 -14.50 16.65
C GLY A 174 5.62 -15.15 15.99
N ASP A 175 4.53 -14.38 15.87
CA ASP A 175 3.32 -14.70 15.10
C ASP A 175 2.87 -16.19 15.05
N PRO A 176 2.55 -16.85 16.19
CA PRO A 176 2.32 -18.29 16.29
C PRO A 176 1.09 -18.83 15.53
N ALA A 177 0.33 -17.97 14.84
CA ALA A 177 -0.99 -18.19 14.26
C ALA A 177 -2.04 -18.66 15.28
N SER A 178 -2.98 -17.77 15.64
CA SER A 178 -4.04 -18.02 16.64
C SER A 178 -5.22 -18.86 16.13
N SER A 179 -5.24 -19.25 14.85
CA SER A 179 -6.32 -20.03 14.23
C SER A 179 -5.95 -21.51 14.11
N ALA A 180 -6.52 -22.34 15.00
CA ALA A 180 -6.76 -23.80 15.00
C ALA A 180 -5.74 -24.80 14.36
N GLY A 181 -4.59 -24.38 13.87
CA GLY A 181 -3.55 -25.22 13.27
C GLY A 181 -2.13 -24.64 13.36
N GLY A 182 -1.95 -23.46 13.99
CA GLY A 182 -0.64 -22.90 14.28
C GLY A 182 0.06 -23.68 15.38
N SER A 183 1.28 -24.14 15.11
CA SER A 183 2.10 -24.93 16.04
C SER A 183 3.07 -24.07 16.87
N GLY A 184 2.88 -22.76 16.90
CA GLY A 184 3.78 -21.85 17.59
C GLY A 184 3.80 -22.12 19.10
N THR A 185 4.98 -22.17 19.71
CA THR A 185 5.14 -22.39 21.16
C THR A 185 5.94 -21.28 21.84
N ALA A 186 5.72 -21.13 23.15
CA ALA A 186 6.55 -20.27 23.98
C ALA A 186 7.96 -20.85 24.10
N GLY A 187 8.91 -19.99 24.47
CA GLY A 187 10.25 -20.44 24.82
C GLY A 187 10.21 -21.39 26.02
N SER A 188 11.03 -22.44 26.00
CA SER A 188 11.10 -23.35 27.15
C SER A 188 11.84 -22.68 28.31
N ASP A 189 11.31 -22.85 29.51
CA ASP A 189 11.98 -22.46 30.75
C ASP A 189 13.30 -23.21 30.92
N ALA A 190 14.19 -22.62 31.69
CA ALA A 190 15.50 -23.16 31.94
C ALA A 190 15.42 -24.44 32.82
N GLY A 191 16.09 -25.53 32.41
CA GLY A 191 15.93 -26.85 33.05
C GLY A 191 16.62 -26.94 34.42
N SER A 192 15.91 -27.39 35.46
CA SER A 192 16.47 -27.49 36.81
C SER A 192 17.69 -28.43 36.87
N GLY A 193 18.85 -27.91 37.27
CA GLY A 193 20.09 -28.67 37.45
C GLY A 193 20.73 -29.19 36.15
N ALA A 194 20.18 -28.83 34.99
CA ALA A 194 20.70 -29.21 33.69
C ALA A 194 21.55 -28.07 33.14
N THR A 195 22.83 -28.31 32.87
CA THR A 195 23.72 -27.28 32.29
C THR A 195 23.45 -27.01 30.81
N THR A 196 22.56 -27.80 30.20
CA THR A 196 22.13 -27.60 28.81
C THR A 196 21.06 -26.52 28.76
N GLY A 197 21.21 -25.58 27.84
CA GLY A 197 20.19 -24.56 27.60
C GLY A 197 18.87 -25.16 27.14
N ALA A 198 17.79 -24.42 27.33
CA ALA A 198 16.46 -24.78 26.87
C ALA A 198 16.27 -24.44 25.39
N THR A 199 15.32 -25.10 24.75
CA THR A 199 14.96 -24.86 23.35
C THR A 199 14.13 -23.59 23.20
N GLY A 200 14.33 -22.88 22.09
CA GLY A 200 13.45 -21.79 21.67
C GLY A 200 12.06 -22.31 21.28
N GLY A 201 11.07 -21.42 21.30
CA GLY A 201 9.71 -21.70 20.85
C GLY A 201 9.65 -22.00 19.36
N THR A 202 8.86 -23.00 18.97
CA THR A 202 8.61 -23.40 17.58
C THR A 202 7.85 -22.32 16.81
N ALA A 203 8.11 -22.21 15.51
CA ALA A 203 7.40 -21.32 14.60
C ALA A 203 5.99 -21.83 14.24
N GLN A 204 5.22 -20.92 13.66
CA GLN A 204 3.87 -21.11 13.14
C GLN A 204 3.76 -22.16 12.02
N ASP A 205 4.86 -22.43 11.29
CA ASP A 205 4.94 -23.45 10.24
C ASP A 205 5.46 -24.81 10.76
N GLY A 206 5.70 -24.93 12.06
CA GLY A 206 6.25 -26.12 12.70
C GLY A 206 7.77 -26.17 12.71
N THR A 207 8.46 -25.17 12.16
CA THR A 207 9.91 -25.08 12.26
C THR A 207 10.34 -25.06 13.72
N ALA A 208 11.24 -25.96 14.08
CA ALA A 208 11.76 -26.04 15.44
C ALA A 208 12.50 -24.75 15.82
N GLY A 209 12.33 -24.33 17.08
CA GLY A 209 13.16 -23.28 17.65
C GLY A 209 14.62 -23.72 17.79
N GLY A 210 15.48 -22.75 18.09
CA GLY A 210 16.89 -23.00 18.31
C GLY A 210 17.11 -24.02 19.42
N ALA A 211 17.93 -25.05 19.16
CA ALA A 211 18.35 -25.99 20.17
C ALA A 211 19.18 -25.29 21.25
N GLY A 212 19.00 -25.68 22.51
CA GLY A 212 19.81 -25.15 23.60
C GLY A 212 21.25 -25.67 23.56
N GLY A 213 22.18 -24.84 24.01
CA GLY A 213 23.60 -25.16 24.04
C GLY A 213 23.92 -26.19 25.12
N THR A 214 24.69 -27.23 24.80
CA THR A 214 25.13 -28.23 25.79
C THR A 214 26.05 -27.59 26.83
N GLY A 215 25.87 -27.93 28.10
CA GLY A 215 26.70 -27.38 29.17
C GLY A 215 28.11 -27.96 29.24
N GLY A 216 29.02 -27.19 29.83
CA GLY A 216 30.43 -27.55 29.99
C GLY A 216 30.73 -28.09 31.39
N THR A 217 30.92 -29.41 31.53
CA THR A 217 31.32 -30.02 32.81
C THR A 217 32.82 -29.83 33.11
N SER A 218 33.65 -29.52 32.11
CA SER A 218 35.10 -29.32 32.23
C SER A 218 35.68 -28.40 31.15
N GLY A 219 34.86 -27.53 30.57
CA GLY A 219 35.24 -26.64 29.48
C GLY A 219 34.16 -25.61 29.17
N ASN A 220 34.24 -24.98 27.99
CA ASN A 220 33.29 -23.95 27.57
C ASN A 220 31.86 -24.51 27.45
N GLY A 221 30.87 -23.70 27.81
CA GLY A 221 29.48 -23.97 27.47
C GLY A 221 29.26 -23.70 25.98
N ASN A 222 28.50 -24.57 25.31
CA ASN A 222 28.18 -24.35 23.90
C ASN A 222 27.12 -23.25 23.78
N PRO A 223 27.19 -22.41 22.72
CA PRO A 223 26.14 -21.44 22.44
C PRO A 223 24.82 -22.15 22.09
N GLY A 224 23.71 -21.50 22.37
CA GLY A 224 22.41 -21.88 21.84
C GLY A 224 22.36 -21.66 20.32
N SER A 225 21.60 -22.51 19.63
CA SER A 225 21.38 -22.35 18.19
C SER A 225 20.40 -21.21 17.91
N ALA A 226 20.56 -20.52 16.78
CA ALA A 226 19.60 -19.52 16.34
C ALA A 226 18.26 -20.17 15.93
N GLY A 227 17.17 -19.41 16.08
CA GLY A 227 15.87 -19.73 15.50
C GLY A 227 15.82 -19.40 14.00
N SER A 228 14.74 -19.83 13.36
CA SER A 228 14.37 -19.53 11.96
C SER A 228 12.84 -19.41 11.78
N HIS A 229 12.38 -18.73 10.73
CA HIS A 229 10.94 -18.56 10.43
C HIS A 229 10.10 -17.98 11.59
N GLY A 230 10.69 -17.07 12.38
CA GLY A 230 10.02 -16.45 13.53
C GLY A 230 10.15 -17.26 14.83
N SER A 231 10.73 -18.46 14.80
CA SER A 231 10.96 -19.26 16.02
C SER A 231 11.99 -18.61 16.96
N GLY A 232 11.93 -18.96 18.24
CA GLY A 232 12.83 -18.44 19.27
C GLY A 232 14.23 -19.04 19.19
N GLY A 233 15.23 -18.30 19.69
CA GLY A 233 16.59 -18.79 19.85
C GLY A 233 16.75 -19.73 21.06
N GLY A 234 17.67 -20.69 20.98
CA GLY A 234 18.00 -21.60 22.08
C GLY A 234 18.81 -20.91 23.18
N GLY A 235 18.64 -21.33 24.44
CA GLY A 235 19.44 -20.83 25.55
C GLY A 235 20.89 -21.32 25.51
N GLY A 236 21.80 -20.54 26.08
CA GLY A 236 23.22 -20.89 26.18
C GLY A 236 23.51 -21.96 27.23
N GLY A 237 24.51 -22.81 26.98
CA GLY A 237 24.96 -23.82 27.94
C GLY A 237 25.68 -23.21 29.15
N GLY A 238 25.28 -23.63 30.34
CA GLY A 238 25.92 -23.24 31.61
C GLY A 238 27.19 -24.03 31.92
N ILE A 239 27.93 -23.55 32.93
CA ILE A 239 29.14 -24.19 33.46
C ILE A 239 29.02 -24.37 34.98
N ASN A 240 29.17 -25.61 35.42
CA ASN A 240 29.09 -26.06 36.81
C ASN A 240 30.45 -26.15 37.52
N ASN A 241 31.58 -26.08 36.80
CA ASN A 241 32.90 -26.35 37.37
C ASN A 241 33.76 -25.08 37.56
N THR A 242 34.31 -24.93 38.76
CA THR A 242 35.08 -23.77 39.23
C THR A 242 36.58 -23.84 38.91
N GLY A 243 37.07 -24.98 38.39
CA GLY A 243 38.52 -25.25 38.31
C GLY A 243 39.21 -24.93 36.99
N VAL A 244 38.48 -24.69 35.90
CA VAL A 244 39.08 -24.49 34.56
C VAL A 244 39.16 -23.00 34.23
N VAL A 245 40.32 -22.42 34.55
CA VAL A 245 40.65 -21.01 34.24
C VAL A 245 40.49 -20.77 32.74
N GLY A 246 39.73 -19.71 32.39
CA GLY A 246 39.55 -19.28 31.00
C GLY A 246 38.35 -19.89 30.27
N SER A 247 37.53 -20.70 30.94
CA SER A 247 36.28 -21.20 30.34
C SER A 247 35.25 -20.07 30.14
N THR A 248 34.36 -20.18 29.14
CA THR A 248 33.28 -19.19 28.93
C THR A 248 31.95 -19.91 28.77
N ALA A 249 30.89 -19.42 29.42
CA ALA A 249 29.55 -19.99 29.27
C ALA A 249 28.97 -19.65 27.89
N GLY A 250 28.05 -20.49 27.42
CA GLY A 250 27.48 -20.35 26.08
C GLY A 250 26.61 -19.11 25.96
N ALA A 251 26.74 -18.38 24.86
CA ALA A 251 25.79 -17.31 24.53
C ALA A 251 24.42 -17.90 24.15
N GLY A 252 23.35 -17.12 24.32
CA GLY A 252 22.03 -17.44 23.78
C GLY A 252 22.01 -17.32 22.25
N GLY A 253 21.23 -18.18 21.61
CA GLY A 253 20.98 -18.11 20.17
C GLY A 253 20.08 -16.93 19.82
N ALA A 254 20.27 -16.33 18.65
CA ALA A 254 19.38 -15.28 18.16
C ALA A 254 17.99 -15.83 17.81
N GLY A 255 16.95 -15.00 17.92
CA GLY A 255 15.62 -15.32 17.38
C GLY A 255 15.63 -15.39 15.85
N GLY A 256 14.70 -16.16 15.27
CA GLY A 256 14.52 -16.24 13.82
C GLY A 256 13.74 -15.06 13.26
N ALA A 257 14.06 -14.64 12.03
CA ALA A 257 13.21 -13.74 11.26
C ALA A 257 11.94 -14.47 10.81
N GLY A 258 10.78 -13.81 10.90
CA GLY A 258 9.52 -14.36 10.40
C GLY A 258 9.43 -14.38 8.87
N ILE A 259 8.40 -15.04 8.34
CA ILE A 259 8.19 -15.21 6.89
C ILE A 259 6.74 -14.90 6.45
N GLU A 260 6.02 -14.11 7.23
CA GLU A 260 4.60 -13.85 7.01
C GLU A 260 4.32 -13.10 5.71
N TRP A 261 5.23 -12.22 5.30
CA TRP A 261 5.04 -11.39 4.11
C TRP A 261 5.87 -11.86 2.91
N ASP A 262 7.08 -12.36 3.15
CA ASP A 262 7.91 -13.06 2.16
C ASP A 262 8.93 -13.98 2.85
N SER A 263 9.90 -14.52 2.12
CA SER A 263 10.95 -15.42 2.65
C SER A 263 11.89 -14.80 3.71
N SER A 264 11.84 -13.49 3.94
CA SER A 264 12.77 -12.73 4.77
C SER A 264 12.13 -11.67 5.68
N HIS A 265 10.85 -11.37 5.46
CA HIS A 265 10.09 -10.38 6.21
C HIS A 265 8.92 -11.04 6.95
N GLY A 266 8.92 -10.84 8.26
CA GLY A 266 7.90 -11.35 9.16
C GLY A 266 8.21 -11.03 10.62
N ALA A 267 7.30 -11.39 11.53
CA ALA A 267 7.45 -11.17 12.96
C ALA A 267 8.62 -11.97 13.53
N GLY A 268 9.51 -11.30 14.27
CA GLY A 268 10.71 -11.91 14.83
C GLY A 268 10.46 -12.73 16.09
N GLY A 269 11.17 -13.85 16.21
CA GLY A 269 11.28 -14.61 17.46
C GLY A 269 12.13 -13.89 18.50
N GLY A 270 12.02 -14.26 19.77
CA GLY A 270 12.88 -13.76 20.83
C GLY A 270 14.23 -14.47 20.87
N GLY A 271 15.26 -13.78 21.39
CA GLY A 271 16.59 -14.37 21.60
C GLY A 271 16.64 -15.29 22.82
N GLY A 272 17.50 -16.31 22.80
CA GLY A 272 17.74 -17.18 23.95
C GLY A 272 18.52 -16.48 25.07
N GLY A 273 18.39 -16.95 26.31
CA GLY A 273 19.17 -16.44 27.44
C GLY A 273 20.62 -16.88 27.42
N GLY A 274 21.51 -16.07 28.00
CA GLY A 274 22.94 -16.37 28.12
C GLY A 274 23.27 -17.27 29.30
N GLY A 275 24.12 -18.28 29.07
CA GLY A 275 24.49 -19.31 30.04
C GLY A 275 25.21 -18.78 31.29
N GLY A 276 24.90 -19.36 32.44
CA GLY A 276 25.50 -19.02 33.72
C GLY A 276 26.83 -19.71 34.02
N ARG A 277 27.64 -19.09 34.90
CA ARG A 277 28.87 -19.70 35.43
C ARG A 277 29.11 -19.39 36.90
N ASN A 278 29.51 -20.41 37.68
CA ASN A 278 29.99 -20.23 39.06
C ASN A 278 31.50 -20.02 39.17
N ALA A 279 32.03 -18.97 38.55
CA ALA A 279 33.44 -18.62 38.61
C ALA A 279 33.65 -17.15 38.20
N PRO A 280 34.80 -16.53 38.49
CA PRO A 280 34.99 -15.10 38.22
C PRO A 280 35.06 -14.74 36.74
N GLU A 281 35.06 -15.66 35.79
CA GLU A 281 35.18 -15.34 34.35
C GLU A 281 33.82 -15.14 33.63
N HIS A 282 33.88 -14.94 32.31
CA HIS A 282 32.76 -14.45 31.50
C HIS A 282 31.58 -15.43 31.41
N ALA A 283 30.40 -14.93 31.75
CA ALA A 283 29.13 -15.59 31.48
C ALA A 283 28.66 -15.33 30.04
N GLY A 284 27.70 -16.12 29.57
CA GLY A 284 27.18 -16.03 28.21
C GLY A 284 26.33 -14.78 28.01
N ALA A 285 26.49 -14.10 26.88
CA ALA A 285 25.59 -13.02 26.49
C ALA A 285 24.22 -13.55 26.08
N GLY A 286 23.17 -12.76 26.26
CA GLY A 286 21.84 -13.03 25.72
C GLY A 286 21.84 -12.95 24.19
N GLY A 287 21.02 -13.77 23.54
CA GLY A 287 20.81 -13.73 22.11
C GLY A 287 19.99 -12.51 21.69
N ASN A 288 20.26 -11.97 20.50
CA ASN A 288 19.45 -10.89 19.94
C ASN A 288 18.05 -11.39 19.56
N GLY A 289 17.06 -10.49 19.58
CA GLY A 289 15.76 -10.74 18.96
C GLY A 289 15.89 -10.98 17.45
N GLY A 290 15.05 -11.84 16.92
CA GLY A 290 14.88 -12.05 15.48
C GLY A 290 14.28 -10.83 14.81
N ASN A 291 14.54 -10.68 13.51
CA ASN A 291 14.17 -9.49 12.76
C ASN A 291 12.69 -9.12 12.94
N TYR A 292 12.45 -7.82 13.11
CA TYR A 292 11.15 -7.17 13.23
C TYR A 292 10.41 -7.48 14.54
N GLY A 293 10.76 -6.70 15.57
CA GLY A 293 10.07 -6.65 16.85
C GLY A 293 10.45 -7.73 17.85
N GLY A 294 11.34 -8.68 17.55
CA GLY A 294 11.78 -9.68 18.52
C GLY A 294 12.49 -9.07 19.73
N GLY A 295 12.21 -9.55 20.94
CA GLY A 295 12.87 -9.14 22.17
C GLY A 295 14.24 -9.80 22.36
N GLY A 296 15.19 -9.09 22.96
CA GLY A 296 16.52 -9.62 23.29
C GLY A 296 16.52 -10.51 24.54
N GLY A 297 17.32 -11.58 24.54
CA GLY A 297 17.52 -12.45 25.70
C GLY A 297 18.31 -11.78 26.82
N GLY A 298 18.13 -12.25 28.05
CA GLY A 298 18.88 -11.79 29.21
C GLY A 298 20.30 -12.36 29.26
N GLY A 299 21.22 -11.61 29.86
CA GLY A 299 22.60 -12.04 30.07
C GLY A 299 22.74 -13.09 31.18
N GLY A 300 23.75 -13.96 31.05
CA GLY A 300 24.11 -14.95 32.06
C GLY A 300 24.86 -14.35 33.25
N TRP A 301 24.71 -14.98 34.41
CA TRP A 301 25.31 -14.52 35.66
C TRP A 301 26.73 -15.05 35.83
N ALA A 302 27.61 -14.27 36.48
CA ALA A 302 29.01 -14.62 36.75
C ALA A 302 29.36 -14.60 38.25
N GLY A 303 30.10 -15.63 38.69
CA GLY A 303 30.49 -16.05 40.06
C GLY A 303 30.58 -15.02 41.16
N SER A 304 31.17 -13.88 40.85
CA SER A 304 31.75 -13.00 41.86
C SER A 304 32.00 -11.57 41.36
N ASN A 305 31.72 -11.28 40.09
CA ASN A 305 32.05 -9.99 39.49
C ASN A 305 31.05 -9.59 38.39
N ASN A 306 30.39 -8.46 38.62
CA ASN A 306 29.46 -7.87 37.67
C ASN A 306 30.13 -7.54 36.32
N ALA A 307 31.43 -7.22 36.29
CA ALA A 307 32.13 -6.89 35.04
C ALA A 307 32.20 -8.07 34.05
N ASN A 308 32.02 -9.31 34.55
CA ASN A 308 32.12 -10.52 33.77
C ASN A 308 30.75 -11.18 33.53
N ALA A 309 29.67 -10.50 33.94
CA ALA A 309 28.32 -10.87 33.59
C ALA A 309 28.13 -10.79 32.06
N GLY A 310 27.28 -11.68 31.53
CA GLY A 310 26.90 -11.62 30.14
C GLY A 310 26.09 -10.37 29.85
N ALA A 311 26.36 -9.70 28.74
CA ALA A 311 25.51 -8.62 28.26
C ALA A 311 24.11 -9.15 27.89
N GLY A 312 23.10 -8.30 28.01
CA GLY A 312 21.78 -8.59 27.43
C GLY A 312 21.82 -8.52 25.90
N GLY A 313 20.96 -9.29 25.26
CA GLY A 313 20.76 -9.24 23.82
C GLY A 313 19.99 -7.99 23.40
N ASN A 314 20.24 -7.51 22.18
CA ASN A 314 19.49 -6.41 21.60
C ASN A 314 18.08 -6.88 21.18
N GLY A 315 17.08 -6.02 21.33
CA GLY A 315 15.81 -6.17 20.63
C GLY A 315 15.96 -5.79 19.15
N ALA A 316 15.07 -6.30 18.31
CA ALA A 316 15.05 -5.97 16.88
C ALA A 316 14.24 -4.71 16.59
N GLN A 317 14.60 -3.99 15.53
CA GLN A 317 13.81 -2.88 14.98
C GLN A 317 12.39 -3.34 14.59
N GLY A 318 11.47 -2.41 14.39
CA GLY A 318 10.14 -2.65 13.83
C GLY A 318 10.14 -2.68 12.29
N ILE A 319 8.94 -2.74 11.70
CA ILE A 319 8.72 -2.69 10.25
C ILE A 319 7.38 -2.06 9.92
N ILE A 320 7.28 -1.37 8.78
CA ILE A 320 6.00 -1.02 8.16
C ILE A 320 5.89 -1.76 6.82
N VAL A 321 4.77 -2.46 6.61
CA VAL A 321 4.46 -3.16 5.37
C VAL A 321 3.25 -2.49 4.73
N ILE A 322 3.41 -2.10 3.47
CA ILE A 322 2.38 -1.45 2.68
C ILE A 322 2.03 -2.37 1.53
N THR A 323 0.77 -2.72 1.40
CA THR A 323 0.24 -3.46 0.24
C THR A 323 -0.86 -2.65 -0.41
N TYR A 324 -0.80 -2.39 -1.72
CA TYR A 324 -1.86 -1.66 -2.43
C TYR A 324 -2.11 -2.21 -3.84
N THR A 325 -3.28 -1.92 -4.42
CA THR A 325 -3.58 -2.19 -5.82
C THR A 325 -3.32 -0.92 -6.63
N PRO A 326 -2.38 -0.90 -7.59
CA PRO A 326 -2.16 0.26 -8.46
C PRO A 326 -3.45 0.75 -9.12
N SER A 327 -3.68 2.05 -9.11
CA SER A 327 -4.68 2.70 -9.95
C SER A 327 -4.27 2.58 -11.41
N SER A 328 -5.14 2.06 -12.26
CA SER A 328 -4.91 1.98 -13.70
C SER A 328 -5.13 3.35 -14.34
N THR A 329 -4.18 4.26 -14.17
CA THR A 329 -4.20 5.57 -14.84
C THR A 329 -3.33 5.46 -16.10
N THR A 330 -3.96 5.37 -17.28
CA THR A 330 -3.24 5.38 -18.56
C THR A 330 -3.11 6.82 -19.03
N THR A 331 -1.98 7.46 -18.75
CA THR A 331 -1.66 8.78 -19.29
C THR A 331 -0.75 8.62 -20.50
N VAL A 332 -1.28 8.84 -21.71
CA VAL A 332 -0.48 8.90 -22.94
C VAL A 332 -0.06 10.35 -23.17
N ILE A 333 1.22 10.67 -22.99
CA ILE A 333 1.81 11.94 -23.43
C ILE A 333 2.65 11.62 -24.65
N ALA A 334 2.16 11.97 -25.84
CA ALA A 334 2.94 11.91 -27.06
C ALA A 334 3.46 13.31 -27.37
N ASP A 335 4.77 13.50 -27.24
CA ASP A 335 5.47 14.67 -27.77
C ASP A 335 6.10 14.22 -29.09
N ALA A 336 5.33 14.28 -30.17
CA ALA A 336 5.75 13.73 -31.46
C ALA A 336 5.62 14.79 -32.58
N PRO A 337 6.68 15.03 -33.37
CA PRO A 337 6.67 15.97 -34.49
C PRO A 337 5.93 15.45 -35.75
N ASN A 338 5.21 14.32 -35.65
CA ASN A 338 4.54 13.62 -36.76
C ASN A 338 3.11 13.26 -36.35
N PRO A 339 2.17 13.02 -37.31
CA PRO A 339 0.77 12.74 -37.02
C PRO A 339 0.62 11.63 -35.98
N VAL A 340 -0.04 11.96 -34.87
CA VAL A 340 -0.27 11.03 -33.77
C VAL A 340 -1.65 10.41 -33.95
N ALA A 341 -1.68 9.17 -34.43
CA ALA A 341 -2.89 8.35 -34.38
C ALA A 341 -3.07 7.86 -32.94
N PHE A 342 -4.07 8.39 -32.23
CA PHE A 342 -4.44 7.91 -30.90
C PHE A 342 -5.46 6.77 -31.03
N LEU A 343 -4.98 5.52 -30.96
CA LEU A 343 -5.83 4.34 -30.84
C LEU A 343 -5.86 3.90 -29.37
N ALA A 344 -6.87 4.34 -28.62
CA ALA A 344 -7.14 3.82 -27.29
C ALA A 344 -8.35 2.87 -27.37
N SER A 345 -8.10 1.59 -27.10
CA SER A 345 -9.14 0.55 -27.00
C SER A 345 -9.08 -0.04 -25.61
N GLN A 346 -10.15 0.14 -24.82
CA GLN A 346 -10.28 -0.50 -23.52
C GLN A 346 -11.36 -1.58 -23.58
N ILE A 347 -11.02 -2.78 -23.11
CA ILE A 347 -11.98 -3.83 -22.79
C ILE A 347 -12.05 -3.86 -21.25
N ALA A 348 -13.09 -3.29 -20.67
CA ALA A 348 -13.30 -3.29 -19.22
C ALA A 348 -14.47 -4.20 -18.85
N GLU A 349 -14.29 -5.02 -17.82
CA GLU A 349 -15.35 -5.92 -17.30
C GLU A 349 -16.15 -5.30 -16.14
N ALA A 350 -15.84 -4.05 -15.72
CA ALA A 350 -16.48 -3.37 -14.60
C ALA A 350 -16.58 -1.84 -14.80
N GLU A 351 -17.38 -1.15 -13.97
CA GLU A 351 -17.64 0.31 -14.00
C GLU A 351 -16.34 1.13 -13.83
N THR A 352 -15.67 1.47 -14.93
CA THR A 352 -14.64 2.50 -15.00
C THR A 352 -15.11 3.68 -15.85
N GLN A 353 -15.30 4.85 -15.23
CA GLN A 353 -15.50 6.10 -15.96
C GLN A 353 -14.27 6.35 -16.85
N LEU A 354 -14.50 6.61 -18.13
CA LEU A 354 -13.46 6.82 -19.11
C LEU A 354 -13.48 8.28 -19.57
N GLU A 355 -12.50 9.06 -19.13
CA GLU A 355 -12.34 10.47 -19.50
C GLU A 355 -11.20 10.58 -20.51
N PHE A 356 -11.52 11.04 -21.72
CA PHE A 356 -10.53 11.33 -22.76
C PHE A 356 -10.34 12.85 -22.87
N LEU A 357 -9.15 13.34 -22.51
CA LEU A 357 -8.72 14.71 -22.77
C LEU A 357 -7.62 14.71 -23.84
N ALA A 358 -8.00 14.99 -25.09
CA ALA A 358 -7.04 15.25 -26.15
C ALA A 358 -6.84 16.76 -26.27
N THR A 359 -5.65 17.24 -25.88
CA THR A 359 -5.23 18.64 -26.07
C THR A 359 -4.04 18.67 -27.00
N GLU A 360 -4.20 19.27 -28.17
CA GLU A 360 -3.14 19.41 -29.15
C GLU A 360 -2.64 20.86 -29.21
N ARG A 361 -1.33 21.02 -29.24
CA ARG A 361 -0.62 22.29 -29.49
C ARG A 361 0.46 21.99 -30.53
N ASN A 362 0.11 22.15 -31.80
CA ASN A 362 1.04 21.88 -32.89
C ASN A 362 1.55 23.17 -33.51
N ASP A 363 2.87 23.29 -33.53
CA ASP A 363 3.64 24.15 -34.43
C ASP A 363 4.74 23.24 -35.05
N PRO A 364 4.69 22.85 -36.33
CA PRO A 364 3.81 23.25 -37.45
C PRO A 364 2.51 22.41 -37.61
N PRO A 365 1.58 22.78 -38.52
CA PRO A 365 0.26 22.15 -38.65
C PRO A 365 0.34 20.65 -38.99
N SER A 366 -0.38 19.81 -38.24
CA SER A 366 -0.52 18.36 -38.53
C SER A 366 -1.98 17.89 -38.45
N LEU A 367 -2.32 16.85 -39.22
CA LEU A 367 -3.68 16.27 -39.26
C LEU A 367 -4.01 15.64 -37.91
N CYS A 368 -5.17 16.01 -37.34
CA CYS A 368 -5.67 15.48 -36.09
C CYS A 368 -6.89 14.60 -36.37
N GLU A 369 -6.75 13.29 -36.12
CA GLU A 369 -7.82 12.31 -36.17
C GLU A 369 -8.08 11.82 -34.74
N SER A 370 -9.32 11.98 -34.26
CA SER A 370 -9.73 11.49 -32.94
C SER A 370 -10.83 10.45 -33.09
N VAL A 371 -10.53 9.21 -32.69
CA VAL A 371 -11.48 8.09 -32.73
C VAL A 371 -11.67 7.55 -31.32
N ALA A 372 -12.89 7.63 -30.81
CA ALA A 372 -13.29 6.99 -29.56
C ALA A 372 -14.33 5.90 -29.86
N THR A 373 -14.02 4.66 -29.52
CA THR A 373 -14.96 3.54 -29.62
C THR A 373 -15.13 2.92 -28.24
N ALA A 374 -16.39 2.69 -27.85
CA ALA A 374 -16.71 1.99 -26.61
C ALA A 374 -17.57 0.75 -26.92
N GLN A 375 -17.09 -0.42 -26.51
CA GLN A 375 -17.87 -1.66 -26.46
C GLN A 375 -17.90 -2.10 -24.99
N ASN A 376 -19.08 -2.21 -24.37
CA ASN A 376 -19.13 -2.50 -22.94
C ASN A 376 -20.36 -3.32 -22.49
N ASN A 377 -20.20 -4.02 -21.36
CA ASN A 377 -21.16 -4.95 -20.78
C ASN A 377 -22.04 -4.44 -19.60
N ALA A 378 -21.91 -3.19 -19.12
CA ALA A 378 -22.95 -2.44 -18.36
C ALA A 378 -22.46 -1.04 -17.88
N GLY A 379 -23.35 -0.04 -17.82
CA GLY A 379 -23.28 1.07 -16.86
C GLY A 379 -22.31 2.23 -17.09
N LEU A 380 -21.65 2.35 -18.25
CA LEU A 380 -20.64 3.40 -18.47
C LEU A 380 -21.16 4.65 -19.18
N SER A 381 -20.70 5.81 -18.72
CA SER A 381 -20.73 7.09 -19.44
C SER A 381 -19.39 7.28 -20.14
N THR A 382 -19.40 7.60 -21.43
CA THR A 382 -18.20 7.98 -22.20
C THR A 382 -18.28 9.46 -22.49
N GLU A 383 -17.34 10.22 -21.94
CA GLU A 383 -17.21 11.66 -22.17
C GLU A 383 -15.95 11.90 -23.01
N MET A 384 -16.11 12.56 -24.16
CA MET A 384 -15.01 12.94 -25.03
C MET A 384 -14.93 14.45 -25.14
N LEU A 385 -13.84 15.02 -24.63
CA LEU A 385 -13.53 16.43 -24.79
C LEU A 385 -12.32 16.57 -25.71
N ALA A 386 -12.57 16.99 -26.95
CA ALA A 386 -11.52 17.29 -27.92
C ALA A 386 -11.38 18.80 -28.06
N ARG A 387 -10.18 19.34 -27.78
CA ARG A 387 -9.87 20.76 -27.95
C ARG A 387 -8.70 20.93 -28.90
N SER A 388 -8.96 21.57 -30.04
CA SER A 388 -7.92 21.91 -31.01
C SER A 388 -7.84 23.42 -31.20
N ARG A 389 -6.61 23.95 -31.25
CA ARG A 389 -6.28 25.34 -31.58
C ARG A 389 -5.19 25.35 -32.65
N PRO A 390 -5.54 25.15 -33.92
CA PRO A 390 -4.56 25.19 -35.00
C PRO A 390 -4.31 26.64 -35.44
N ASP A 391 -3.03 26.99 -35.56
CA ASP A 391 -2.59 28.28 -36.15
C ASP A 391 -2.47 28.19 -37.70
N GLY A 392 -3.06 27.16 -38.34
CA GLY A 392 -2.99 26.92 -39.80
C GLY A 392 -4.18 26.15 -40.41
N TRP A 393 -4.21 26.04 -41.74
CA TRP A 393 -5.26 25.39 -42.55
C TRP A 393 -5.22 23.86 -42.45
N LEU A 394 -6.17 23.20 -41.76
CA LEU A 394 -6.31 21.73 -41.81
C LEU A 394 -7.73 21.21 -41.50
N PRO A 395 -8.12 20.05 -42.05
CA PRO A 395 -9.34 19.35 -41.67
C PRO A 395 -9.23 18.70 -40.28
N PHE A 396 -10.33 18.72 -39.53
CA PHE A 396 -10.50 18.02 -38.26
C PHE A 396 -11.58 16.95 -38.44
N GLU A 397 -11.25 15.71 -38.10
CA GLU A 397 -12.19 14.59 -38.12
C GLU A 397 -12.32 14.01 -36.72
N SER A 398 -13.57 13.83 -36.28
CA SER A 398 -13.88 13.21 -35.00
C SER A 398 -14.99 12.19 -35.18
N LEU A 399 -14.69 10.95 -34.79
CA LEU A 399 -15.62 9.82 -34.83
C LEU A 399 -15.85 9.30 -33.40
N ALA A 400 -17.10 9.38 -32.94
CA ALA A 400 -17.55 8.71 -31.74
C ALA A 400 -18.58 7.64 -32.09
N ALA A 401 -18.29 6.38 -31.75
CA ALA A 401 -19.20 5.26 -31.99
C ALA A 401 -19.41 4.42 -30.72
N ALA A 402 -20.68 4.08 -30.45
CA ALA A 402 -21.06 3.17 -29.37
C ALA A 402 -22.12 2.17 -29.83
N SER A 403 -22.09 0.96 -29.25
CA SER A 403 -22.99 -0.14 -29.61
C SER A 403 -23.45 -0.89 -28.34
N ARG A 404 -24.73 -0.78 -27.90
CA ARG A 404 -25.33 -1.74 -26.93
C ARG A 404 -26.82 -1.61 -26.52
N ASP A 405 -27.23 -2.64 -25.76
CA ASP A 405 -28.57 -3.01 -25.27
C ASP A 405 -29.17 -2.20 -24.11
N LEU A 406 -28.48 -1.29 -23.40
CA LEU A 406 -29.10 -0.53 -22.28
C LEU A 406 -28.35 0.78 -21.94
N GLY A 407 -29.02 1.92 -22.13
CA GLY A 407 -28.79 3.18 -21.41
C GLY A 407 -27.44 3.89 -21.57
N ILE A 408 -26.98 4.15 -22.79
CA ILE A 408 -25.74 4.90 -23.06
C ILE A 408 -26.02 6.41 -23.04
N ARG A 409 -25.19 7.19 -22.31
CA ARG A 409 -25.04 8.64 -22.47
C ARG A 409 -23.69 8.89 -23.14
N LEU A 410 -23.73 9.31 -24.41
CA LEU A 410 -22.57 9.85 -25.11
C LEU A 410 -22.64 11.37 -24.97
N GLU A 411 -21.57 11.99 -24.50
CA GLU A 411 -21.40 13.44 -24.54
C GLU A 411 -20.06 13.73 -25.23
N SER A 412 -20.13 14.36 -26.39
CA SER A 412 -18.96 14.77 -27.16
C SER A 412 -19.05 16.27 -27.34
N VAL A 413 -18.02 17.01 -26.93
CA VAL A 413 -17.89 18.45 -27.15
C VAL A 413 -16.59 18.70 -27.90
N ALA A 414 -16.70 19.27 -29.10
CA ALA A 414 -15.57 19.82 -29.84
C ALA A 414 -15.62 21.35 -29.71
N MET A 415 -14.52 21.96 -29.25
CA MET A 415 -14.34 23.41 -29.25
C MET A 415 -13.18 23.78 -30.17
N LEU A 416 -13.50 24.43 -31.29
CA LEU A 416 -12.55 24.85 -32.31
C LEU A 416 -12.48 26.37 -32.34
N GLY A 417 -11.26 26.92 -32.26
CA GLY A 417 -11.00 28.35 -32.44
C GLY A 417 -9.85 28.53 -33.41
N CYS A 418 -10.14 28.92 -34.65
CA CYS A 418 -9.15 29.17 -35.70
C CYS A 418 -9.52 30.45 -36.48
N PRO A 419 -8.54 31.34 -36.78
CA PRO A 419 -8.77 32.55 -37.56
C PRO A 419 -8.83 32.33 -39.10
N LEU A 420 -8.64 31.10 -39.59
CA LEU A 420 -8.56 30.76 -41.02
C LEU A 420 -9.62 29.72 -41.44
N ALA A 421 -9.91 29.62 -42.73
CA ALA A 421 -10.90 28.70 -43.31
C ALA A 421 -10.45 27.22 -43.22
N PHE A 422 -11.38 26.32 -42.90
CA PHE A 422 -11.13 24.87 -42.86
C PHE A 422 -12.40 24.05 -43.17
N LEU A 423 -12.20 22.75 -43.40
CA LEU A 423 -13.27 21.75 -43.56
C LEU A 423 -13.43 20.99 -42.24
N LEU A 424 -14.63 20.94 -41.69
CA LEU A 424 -14.94 20.21 -40.45
C LEU A 424 -15.84 19.02 -40.81
N GLU A 425 -15.37 17.80 -40.54
CA GLU A 425 -16.17 16.59 -40.68
C GLU A 425 -16.38 15.97 -39.29
N LEU A 426 -17.64 15.92 -38.86
CA LEU A 426 -18.02 15.29 -37.59
C LEU A 426 -18.96 14.15 -37.90
N SER A 427 -18.55 12.94 -37.51
CA SER A 427 -19.33 11.74 -37.70
C SER A 427 -19.62 11.06 -36.35
N GLY A 428 -20.85 10.57 -36.20
CA GLY A 428 -21.30 9.97 -34.94
C GLY A 428 -22.35 8.90 -35.20
N GLY A 429 -22.18 7.73 -34.57
CA GLY A 429 -23.06 6.59 -34.76
C GLY A 429 -23.42 5.90 -33.45
N VAL A 430 -24.71 5.63 -33.25
CA VAL A 430 -25.20 4.77 -32.16
C VAL A 430 -26.02 3.64 -32.74
N ALA A 431 -25.63 2.41 -32.43
CA ALA A 431 -26.46 1.22 -32.58
C ALA A 431 -26.98 0.80 -31.19
N CYS A 432 -28.30 0.82 -30.98
CA CYS A 432 -28.89 0.41 -29.72
C CYS A 432 -30.22 -0.33 -29.90
N ASP A 433 -30.42 -1.35 -29.06
CA ASP A 433 -31.59 -2.22 -29.10
C ASP A 433 -32.62 -1.87 -28.01
N THR A 434 -32.39 -0.78 -27.24
CA THR A 434 -33.31 -0.28 -26.20
C THR A 434 -33.40 1.26 -26.14
N ALA A 435 -34.43 1.76 -25.46
CA ALA A 435 -34.68 3.20 -25.29
C ALA A 435 -33.65 3.86 -24.35
N GLY A 436 -32.84 4.77 -24.88
CA GLY A 436 -31.91 5.64 -24.12
C GLY A 436 -31.77 7.03 -24.75
N ARG A 437 -31.57 8.07 -23.94
CA ARG A 437 -31.33 9.43 -24.45
C ARG A 437 -29.93 9.54 -25.04
N VAL A 438 -29.84 9.88 -26.32
CA VAL A 438 -28.59 10.27 -26.96
C VAL A 438 -28.58 11.79 -27.10
N GLY A 439 -27.58 12.44 -26.51
CA GLY A 439 -27.37 13.88 -26.56
C GLY A 439 -26.09 14.21 -27.30
N TRP A 440 -26.16 15.07 -28.32
CA TRP A 440 -24.98 15.54 -29.03
C TRP A 440 -24.96 17.07 -28.94
N VAL A 441 -23.85 17.64 -28.47
CA VAL A 441 -23.67 19.10 -28.41
C VAL A 441 -22.37 19.47 -29.08
N VAL A 442 -22.44 20.24 -30.15
CA VAL A 442 -21.23 20.72 -30.84
C VAL A 442 -21.27 22.23 -30.98
N GLU A 443 -20.16 22.88 -30.63
CA GLU A 443 -20.00 24.34 -30.72
C GLU A 443 -18.80 24.67 -31.60
N ALA A 444 -19.07 25.30 -32.76
CA ALA A 444 -18.04 25.77 -33.68
C ALA A 444 -18.09 27.30 -33.78
N ILE A 445 -16.96 27.96 -33.53
CA ILE A 445 -16.79 29.42 -33.63
C ILE A 445 -15.69 29.69 -34.65
N ALA A 446 -16.00 30.40 -35.74
CA ALA A 446 -15.03 30.68 -36.80
C ALA A 446 -15.14 32.11 -37.36
N ASP A 447 -13.97 32.69 -37.66
CA ASP A 447 -13.87 34.08 -38.14
C ASP A 447 -13.92 34.24 -39.68
N GLN A 448 -13.80 33.16 -40.46
CA GLN A 448 -13.87 33.16 -41.94
C GLN A 448 -14.67 31.96 -42.51
N ARG A 449 -14.69 31.75 -43.85
CA ARG A 449 -15.51 30.72 -44.53
C ARG A 449 -15.24 29.31 -43.98
N VAL A 450 -16.24 28.65 -43.41
CA VAL A 450 -16.17 27.23 -43.01
C VAL A 450 -17.15 26.42 -43.84
N ALA A 451 -16.71 25.27 -44.36
CA ALA A 451 -17.59 24.21 -44.85
C ALA A 451 -17.64 23.13 -43.77
N THR A 452 -18.84 22.86 -43.26
CA THR A 452 -19.05 21.83 -42.24
C THR A 452 -19.93 20.73 -42.81
N GLU A 453 -19.47 19.49 -42.75
CA GLU A 453 -20.22 18.30 -43.10
C GLU A 453 -20.51 17.48 -41.84
N TRP A 454 -21.75 17.03 -41.70
CA TRP A 454 -22.24 16.32 -40.52
C TRP A 454 -22.92 15.03 -40.95
N LEU A 455 -22.34 13.90 -40.57
CA LEU A 455 -22.86 12.57 -40.86
C LEU A 455 -23.24 11.89 -39.55
N THR A 456 -24.54 11.91 -39.24
CA THR A 456 -25.10 11.13 -38.14
C THR A 456 -25.90 9.97 -38.70
N TRP A 457 -25.67 8.77 -38.18
CA TRP A 457 -26.49 7.62 -38.53
C TRP A 457 -26.93 6.90 -37.27
N SER A 458 -28.10 6.26 -37.34
CA SER A 458 -28.57 5.42 -36.26
C SER A 458 -29.34 4.25 -36.85
N LEU A 459 -28.86 3.05 -36.56
CA LEU A 459 -29.61 1.82 -36.79
C LEU A 459 -30.42 1.53 -35.52
N ARG A 460 -31.75 1.44 -35.64
CA ARG A 460 -32.67 1.32 -34.49
C ARG A 460 -33.85 0.39 -34.79
N ASP A 461 -34.26 -0.36 -33.77
CA ASP A 461 -35.48 -1.19 -33.77
C ASP A 461 -36.67 -0.54 -33.02
N ILE A 462 -36.48 0.56 -32.27
CA ILE A 462 -37.50 1.22 -31.42
C ILE A 462 -37.36 2.76 -31.47
N PRO A 463 -38.46 3.57 -31.43
CA PRO A 463 -38.38 5.04 -31.40
C PRO A 463 -37.76 5.57 -30.11
N VAL A 464 -36.79 6.49 -30.22
CA VAL A 464 -36.15 7.12 -29.05
C VAL A 464 -35.96 8.63 -29.28
N ALA A 465 -36.17 9.42 -28.22
CA ALA A 465 -35.93 10.87 -28.24
C ALA A 465 -34.43 11.15 -28.40
N SER A 466 -34.07 11.79 -29.51
CA SER A 466 -32.70 12.21 -29.80
C SER A 466 -32.70 13.74 -29.73
N GLU A 467 -31.83 14.30 -28.89
CA GLU A 467 -31.63 15.76 -28.82
C GLU A 467 -30.25 16.07 -29.40
N PHE A 468 -30.22 16.90 -30.43
CA PHE A 468 -29.00 17.36 -31.08
C PHE A 468 -29.00 18.89 -31.02
N ALA A 469 -27.92 19.49 -30.53
CA ALA A 469 -27.72 20.94 -30.55
C ALA A 469 -26.38 21.25 -31.22
N ALA A 470 -26.44 21.95 -32.35
CA ALA A 470 -25.27 22.61 -32.93
C ALA A 470 -25.39 24.11 -32.74
N ILE A 471 -24.32 24.77 -32.33
CA ILE A 471 -24.18 26.22 -32.36
C ILE A 471 -23.05 26.53 -33.34
N VAL A 472 -23.39 27.28 -34.39
CA VAL A 472 -22.43 27.69 -35.42
C VAL A 472 -22.38 29.22 -35.41
N GLY A 473 -21.29 29.80 -34.93
CA GLY A 473 -21.05 31.25 -34.98
C GLY A 473 -20.18 31.59 -36.20
N LEU A 474 -20.74 32.30 -37.18
CA LEU A 474 -20.03 32.72 -38.38
C LEU A 474 -19.99 34.25 -38.51
N ASN A 475 -18.77 34.78 -38.69
CA ASN A 475 -18.55 36.19 -39.01
C ASN A 475 -18.43 36.47 -40.53
N ALA A 476 -18.56 35.43 -41.38
CA ALA A 476 -18.47 35.51 -42.86
C ALA A 476 -19.42 34.48 -43.55
N PRO A 477 -19.71 34.61 -44.87
CA PRO A 477 -20.57 33.66 -45.59
C PRO A 477 -19.95 32.25 -45.67
N GLY A 478 -20.70 31.21 -45.30
CA GLY A 478 -20.28 29.80 -45.35
C GLY A 478 -21.43 28.88 -45.76
N GLN A 479 -21.13 27.63 -46.14
CA GLN A 479 -22.13 26.63 -46.51
C GLN A 479 -22.21 25.57 -45.41
N VAL A 480 -23.43 25.30 -44.94
CA VAL A 480 -23.72 24.23 -43.99
C VAL A 480 -24.58 23.21 -44.71
N GLU A 481 -24.08 21.98 -44.84
CA GLU A 481 -24.82 20.85 -45.38
C GLU A 481 -25.21 19.91 -44.25
N TRP A 482 -26.45 19.41 -44.27
CA TRP A 482 -27.01 18.64 -43.17
C TRP A 482 -27.73 17.37 -43.66
N LEU A 483 -27.39 16.24 -43.02
CA LEU A 483 -28.00 14.92 -43.22
C LEU A 483 -28.52 14.40 -41.86
N GLY A 484 -29.81 14.64 -41.57
CA GLY A 484 -30.44 14.13 -40.34
C GLY A 484 -31.87 14.62 -40.09
N ALA A 485 -32.63 13.92 -39.25
CA ALA A 485 -34.06 14.15 -38.99
C ALA A 485 -34.38 15.05 -37.76
N THR A 486 -33.36 15.66 -37.14
CA THR A 486 -33.48 16.31 -35.82
C THR A 486 -33.54 17.84 -35.91
N VAL A 487 -34.16 18.48 -34.91
CA VAL A 487 -34.26 19.94 -34.78
C VAL A 487 -32.88 20.57 -34.62
N VAL A 488 -32.49 21.49 -35.51
CA VAL A 488 -31.23 22.24 -35.41
C VAL A 488 -31.52 23.72 -35.13
N PRO A 489 -31.09 24.28 -33.99
CA PRO A 489 -31.08 25.72 -33.79
C PRO A 489 -29.92 26.34 -34.59
N LEU A 490 -30.22 27.23 -35.53
CA LEU A 490 -29.20 27.97 -36.30
C LEU A 490 -29.23 29.45 -35.93
N SER A 491 -28.07 30.05 -35.66
CA SER A 491 -27.89 31.49 -35.49
C SER A 491 -26.80 31.94 -36.45
N ALA A 492 -27.05 32.97 -37.25
CA ALA A 492 -26.06 33.51 -38.17
C ALA A 492 -26.20 35.02 -38.28
N ASP A 493 -25.07 35.73 -38.22
CA ASP A 493 -25.01 37.18 -38.38
C ASP A 493 -24.81 37.61 -39.85
N ALA A 494 -24.64 36.62 -40.75
CA ALA A 494 -24.46 36.77 -42.20
C ALA A 494 -25.36 35.80 -43.01
N PHE A 495 -25.24 35.82 -44.35
CA PHE A 495 -26.03 34.99 -45.26
C PHE A 495 -25.66 33.51 -45.12
N LEU A 496 -26.63 32.65 -44.76
CA LEU A 496 -26.46 31.20 -44.59
C LEU A 496 -27.30 30.43 -45.62
N PRO A 497 -26.72 29.95 -46.74
CA PRO A 497 -27.36 28.96 -47.59
C PRO A 497 -27.44 27.61 -46.86
N ILE A 498 -28.66 27.06 -46.79
CA ILE A 498 -28.93 25.73 -46.23
C ILE A 498 -29.45 24.86 -47.38
N GLU A 499 -28.75 23.76 -47.67
CA GLU A 499 -29.19 22.75 -48.63
C GLU A 499 -29.50 21.45 -47.89
N TRP A 500 -30.57 20.77 -48.31
CA TRP A 500 -31.02 19.50 -47.73
C TRP A 500 -31.07 18.46 -48.84
N SER A 501 -30.51 17.27 -48.59
CA SER A 501 -30.56 16.14 -49.53
C SER A 501 -31.88 15.37 -49.46
N ALA A 502 -32.60 15.44 -48.34
CA ALA A 502 -33.98 14.98 -48.14
C ALA A 502 -34.80 16.04 -47.38
N LEU A 503 -36.05 16.28 -47.79
CA LEU A 503 -36.92 17.28 -47.16
C LEU A 503 -37.31 16.84 -45.73
N PRO A 504 -37.07 17.65 -44.68
CA PRO A 504 -37.60 17.36 -43.34
C PRO A 504 -39.13 17.51 -43.32
N ASP A 505 -39.83 16.65 -42.56
CA ASP A 505 -41.30 16.68 -42.44
C ASP A 505 -41.82 18.00 -41.86
N THR A 506 -41.04 18.72 -41.06
CA THR A 506 -41.41 20.02 -40.48
C THR A 506 -40.16 20.85 -40.14
N LEU A 507 -40.09 22.10 -40.59
CA LEU A 507 -38.99 23.03 -40.29
C LEU A 507 -39.46 24.13 -39.31
N PHE A 508 -38.76 24.31 -38.20
CA PHE A 508 -38.97 25.44 -37.28
C PHE A 508 -37.82 26.42 -37.38
N VAL A 509 -38.09 27.68 -37.74
CA VAL A 509 -37.07 28.74 -37.84
C VAL A 509 -37.38 29.84 -36.83
N SER A 510 -36.40 30.19 -35.98
CA SER A 510 -36.49 31.29 -35.02
C SER A 510 -35.43 32.34 -35.33
N LEU A 511 -35.83 33.56 -35.66
CA LEU A 511 -34.93 34.69 -35.88
C LEU A 511 -34.76 35.45 -34.56
N ALA A 512 -33.57 35.38 -33.96
CA ALA A 512 -33.30 35.89 -32.61
C ALA A 512 -33.47 37.41 -32.46
N SER A 513 -33.47 38.18 -33.55
CA SER A 513 -33.37 39.65 -33.49
C SER A 513 -34.68 40.43 -33.30
N SER A 514 -35.87 39.80 -33.21
CA SER A 514 -37.13 40.57 -33.13
C SER A 514 -38.18 40.13 -32.10
N GLY A 515 -37.91 39.14 -31.25
CA GLY A 515 -38.82 38.72 -30.17
C GLY A 515 -40.19 38.17 -30.62
N LYS A 516 -40.46 38.06 -31.92
CA LYS A 516 -41.70 37.49 -32.47
C LYS A 516 -41.40 36.16 -33.16
N ARG A 517 -41.85 35.06 -32.55
CA ARG A 517 -41.85 33.73 -33.17
C ARG A 517 -42.90 33.72 -34.28
N ARG A 518 -42.55 33.30 -35.50
CA ARG A 518 -43.52 33.02 -36.57
C ARG A 518 -43.36 31.56 -37.01
N LEU A 519 -44.47 30.84 -36.98
CA LEU A 519 -44.59 29.50 -37.51
C LEU A 519 -44.78 29.60 -39.03
N LEU A 520 -43.94 28.95 -39.84
CA LEU A 520 -44.20 28.75 -41.26
C LEU A 520 -44.09 27.27 -41.57
N VAL A 521 -45.11 26.71 -42.23
CA VAL A 521 -45.13 25.32 -42.70
C VAL A 521 -45.39 25.37 -44.20
N THR A 522 -44.47 24.87 -45.04
CA THR A 522 -44.73 24.64 -46.47
C THR A 522 -43.90 23.48 -47.03
N PRO A 523 -44.45 22.63 -47.92
CA PRO A 523 -43.65 21.73 -48.74
C PRO A 523 -43.17 22.45 -50.01
N GLY A 524 -41.87 22.74 -50.11
CA GLY A 524 -41.24 23.38 -51.29
C GLY A 524 -40.20 24.46 -50.96
N ARG A 525 -39.28 24.72 -51.91
CA ARG A 525 -38.05 25.54 -51.75
C ARG A 525 -38.31 26.91 -51.10
N LEU A 526 -37.75 27.11 -49.91
CA LEU A 526 -37.71 28.38 -49.18
C LEU A 526 -36.48 29.20 -49.63
N ARG A 527 -36.71 30.40 -50.19
CA ARG A 527 -35.66 31.37 -50.52
C ARG A 527 -35.89 32.64 -49.69
N ILE A 528 -35.10 32.86 -48.64
CA ILE A 528 -35.19 34.07 -47.81
C ILE A 528 -34.24 35.11 -48.39
N LEU A 529 -34.78 36.10 -49.11
CA LEU A 529 -34.02 37.27 -49.57
C LEU A 529 -34.17 38.41 -48.55
N LYS A 530 -33.06 38.80 -47.94
CA LYS A 530 -32.96 40.11 -47.27
C LYS A 530 -32.83 41.16 -48.37
N ARG A 531 -33.85 42.02 -48.55
CA ARG A 531 -33.66 43.30 -49.24
C ARG A 531 -32.85 44.19 -48.29
N LEU A 532 -31.78 44.79 -48.83
CA LEU A 532 -30.75 45.57 -48.13
C LEU A 532 -31.30 46.48 -47.04
#